data_AF-A0A521L2D1-F1
#
_entry.id   AF-A0A521L2D1-F1
#
_cell.length_a   1.000
_cell.length_b   1.000
_cell.length_c   1.000
_cell.angle_alpha   90.00
_cell.angle_beta   90.00
_cell.angle_gamma   90.00
#
_symmetry.space_group_name_H-M   'P 1'
#
loop_
_entity.id
_entity.type
_entity.pdbx_description
1 polymer ?
#
loop_
_entity_poly.entity_id
_entity_poly.type
_entity_poly.pdbx_seq_one_letter_code
_entity_poly.pdbx_strand_id
1 'polypeptide(L)'
;MMSKKNANFAADLVAGIDPGAQAPAARRPGIGASVLAGRESRLAELATGSVVSRTHELVDPARCRMWVGHNREYALLNEERCADLIESIKAQGKQEMPAIVRRVKDDPAFDFEVICGARRHWTISWLRAHNYPDFRFLVDIR
;
A
#
# COMPACT_ATOMS: atom_id res chain seq x y z
N MET A 1 -17.67 58.84 20.21
CA MET A 1 -18.28 57.52 20.49
C MET A 1 -17.43 56.46 19.79
N MET A 2 -16.94 55.46 20.55
CA MET A 2 -16.11 54.29 20.16
C MET A 2 -14.75 54.58 19.48
N SER A 3 -13.65 53.85 19.71
CA SER A 3 -13.51 52.44 20.12
C SER A 3 -12.19 52.20 20.87
N LYS A 4 -12.26 52.03 22.20
CA LYS A 4 -11.23 51.42 23.03
C LYS A 4 -11.37 49.89 22.91
N LYS A 5 -10.63 49.22 22.02
CA LYS A 5 -10.63 47.74 21.95
C LYS A 5 -9.27 47.05 21.82
N ASN A 6 -8.17 47.78 21.64
CA ASN A 6 -6.86 47.12 21.39
C ASN A 6 -5.86 47.25 22.56
N ALA A 7 -6.23 47.87 23.68
CA ALA A 7 -5.33 48.05 24.82
C ALA A 7 -5.17 46.77 25.68
N ASN A 8 -6.15 45.87 25.66
CA ASN A 8 -6.13 44.67 26.51
C ASN A 8 -5.17 43.57 26.02
N PHE A 9 -4.83 43.54 24.73
CA PHE A 9 -3.97 42.49 24.18
C PHE A 9 -2.49 42.66 24.56
N ALA A 10 -2.03 43.92 24.69
CA ALA A 10 -0.65 44.21 25.06
C ALA A 10 -0.37 44.03 26.56
N ALA A 11 -1.39 44.22 27.41
CA ALA A 11 -1.28 44.04 28.85
C ALA A 11 -1.10 42.57 29.25
N ASP A 12 -1.76 41.65 28.54
CA ASP A 12 -1.71 40.20 28.82
C ASP A 12 -0.36 39.56 28.42
N LEU A 13 0.34 40.14 27.43
CA LEU A 13 1.64 39.65 26.98
C LEU A 13 2.79 40.06 27.94
N VAL A 14 2.65 41.20 28.62
CA VAL A 14 3.64 41.71 29.58
C VAL A 14 3.47 41.08 30.97
N ALA A 15 2.26 40.64 31.32
CA ALA A 15 1.99 39.97 32.59
C ALA A 15 2.54 38.52 32.67
N GLY A 16 2.96 37.93 31.54
CA GLY A 16 3.44 36.55 31.47
C GLY A 16 4.95 36.36 31.71
N ILE A 17 5.71 37.41 32.02
CA ILE A 17 7.16 37.34 32.21
C ILE A 17 7.52 37.78 33.63
N ASP A 18 7.15 36.95 34.61
CA ASP A 18 7.72 37.01 35.96
C ASP A 18 8.57 35.72 36.16
N PRO A 19 9.88 35.83 36.41
CA PRO A 19 10.77 34.67 36.52
C PRO A 19 10.68 34.06 37.93
N GLY A 20 9.55 33.44 38.23
CA GLY A 20 9.29 32.74 39.48
C GLY A 20 9.12 31.23 39.27
N ALA A 21 10.23 30.49 39.43
CA ALA A 21 10.34 29.05 39.69
C ALA A 21 9.14 28.17 39.31
N GLN A 22 9.13 27.65 38.07
CA GLN A 22 8.37 26.45 37.70
C GLN A 22 9.30 25.48 36.99
N ALA A 23 9.47 24.29 37.57
CA ALA A 23 10.18 23.18 36.95
C ALA A 23 9.61 22.94 35.53
N PRO A 24 10.45 22.67 34.52
CA PRO A 24 9.95 22.56 33.15
C PRO A 24 8.98 21.38 33.07
N ALA A 25 7.71 21.69 32.84
CA ALA A 25 6.72 20.69 32.47
C ALA A 25 7.28 19.90 31.27
N ALA A 26 7.39 18.59 31.43
CA ALA A 26 7.89 17.70 30.38
C ALA A 26 7.14 18.01 29.09
N ARG A 27 7.86 18.54 28.09
CA ARG A 27 7.30 18.84 26.76
C ARG A 27 6.67 17.57 26.26
N ARG A 28 5.35 17.57 26.07
CA ARG A 28 4.66 16.50 25.37
C ARG A 28 5.38 16.28 24.05
N PRO A 29 5.85 15.05 23.75
CA PRO A 29 6.55 14.81 22.51
C PRO A 29 5.66 15.27 21.37
N GLY A 30 6.16 16.21 20.58
CA GLY A 30 5.47 16.66 19.39
C GLY A 30 5.26 15.49 18.44
N ILE A 31 4.31 15.62 17.53
CA ILE A 31 3.98 14.58 16.53
C ILE A 31 5.26 14.06 15.83
N GLY A 32 6.26 14.92 15.60
CA GLY A 32 7.55 14.53 15.03
C GLY A 32 8.40 13.58 15.90
N ALA A 33 8.36 13.70 17.23
CA ALA A 33 9.06 12.78 18.14
C ALA A 33 8.41 11.40 18.16
N SER A 34 7.08 11.33 18.03
CA SER A 34 6.34 10.07 17.89
C SER A 34 6.64 9.36 16.55
N VAL A 35 6.75 10.13 15.45
CA VAL A 35 7.08 9.58 14.13
C VAL A 35 8.53 9.06 14.09
N LEU A 36 9.49 9.77 14.68
CA LEU A 36 10.89 9.33 14.73
C LEU A 36 11.06 8.06 15.57
N ALA A 37 10.47 8.00 16.76
CA ALA A 37 10.47 6.81 17.60
C ALA A 37 9.82 5.60 16.89
N GLY A 38 8.72 5.83 16.14
CA GLY A 38 8.10 4.79 15.33
C GLY A 38 8.98 4.27 14.17
N ARG A 39 9.86 5.13 13.62
CA ARG A 39 10.83 4.72 12.59
C ARG A 39 11.97 3.90 13.18
N GLU A 40 12.45 4.27 14.37
CA GLU A 40 13.50 3.53 15.08
C GLU A 40 13.04 2.10 15.41
N SER A 41 11.81 1.93 15.91
CA SER A 41 11.23 0.60 16.16
C SER A 41 11.14 -0.24 14.88
N ARG A 42 10.66 0.35 13.77
CA ARG A 42 10.54 -0.35 12.50
C ARG A 42 11.90 -0.78 11.93
N LEU A 43 12.93 0.05 12.09
CA LEU A 43 14.30 -0.29 11.67
C LEU A 43 14.87 -1.42 12.52
N ALA A 44 14.62 -1.42 13.83
CA ALA A 44 15.02 -2.50 14.72
C ALA A 44 14.33 -3.82 14.34
N GLU A 45 13.03 -3.81 14.05
CA GLU A 45 12.28 -5.00 13.61
C GLU A 45 12.73 -5.55 12.25
N LEU A 46 13.15 -4.68 11.32
CA LEU A 46 13.79 -5.09 10.08
C LEU A 46 15.16 -5.73 10.34
N ALA A 47 15.95 -5.17 11.26
CA ALA A 47 17.28 -5.66 11.60
C ALA A 47 17.26 -7.01 12.33
N THR A 48 16.24 -7.26 13.17
CA THR A 48 16.04 -8.56 13.83
C THR A 48 15.45 -9.63 12.90
N GLY A 49 15.05 -9.27 11.68
CA GLY A 49 14.36 -10.17 10.75
C GLY A 49 12.90 -10.45 11.13
N SER A 50 12.36 -9.75 12.13
CA SER A 50 10.97 -9.89 12.57
C SER A 50 9.98 -9.33 11.54
N VAL A 51 10.44 -8.45 10.65
CA VAL A 51 9.64 -7.85 9.58
C VAL A 51 10.32 -8.07 8.22
N VAL A 52 9.61 -8.73 7.30
CA VAL A 52 10.04 -8.90 5.90
C VAL A 52 9.33 -7.87 5.03
N SER A 53 10.10 -6.99 4.38
CA SER A 53 9.55 -6.11 3.35
C SER A 53 9.28 -6.93 2.08
N ARG A 54 8.04 -6.88 1.57
CA ARG A 54 7.66 -7.46 0.28
C ARG A 54 7.32 -6.35 -0.70
N THR A 55 7.89 -6.42 -1.89
CA THR A 55 7.63 -5.47 -2.96
C THR A 55 6.46 -5.97 -3.80
N HIS A 56 5.37 -5.20 -3.81
CA HIS A 56 4.24 -5.45 -4.69
C HIS A 56 4.26 -4.51 -5.89
N GLU A 57 3.96 -5.03 -7.07
CA GLU A 57 3.94 -4.28 -8.32
C GLU A 57 2.58 -4.45 -9.03
N LEU A 58 2.07 -3.37 -9.65
CA LEU A 58 0.88 -3.41 -10.49
C LEU A 58 1.31 -3.50 -11.95
N VAL A 59 1.20 -4.68 -12.53
CA VAL A 59 1.70 -4.99 -13.87
C VAL A 59 0.55 -5.19 -14.86
N ASP A 60 0.88 -5.22 -16.15
CA ASP A 60 -0.08 -5.64 -17.17
C ASP A 60 -0.15 -7.18 -17.20
N PRO A 61 -1.33 -7.81 -17.08
CA PRO A 61 -1.45 -9.26 -17.22
C PRO A 61 -0.93 -9.78 -18.57
N ALA A 62 -0.98 -9.00 -19.65
CA ALA A 62 -0.47 -9.43 -20.96
C ALA A 62 1.06 -9.62 -20.98
N ARG A 63 1.80 -8.98 -20.05
CA ARG A 63 3.26 -9.15 -19.90
C ARG A 63 3.62 -10.30 -18.95
N CYS A 64 2.63 -11.05 -18.49
CA CYS A 64 2.78 -12.18 -17.59
C CYS A 64 2.47 -13.49 -18.32
N ARG A 65 3.38 -14.46 -18.28
CA ARG A 65 3.13 -15.82 -18.77
C ARG A 65 2.90 -16.80 -17.62
N MET A 66 2.10 -17.84 -17.82
CA MET A 66 1.98 -18.91 -16.81
C MET A 66 3.24 -19.76 -16.79
N TRP A 67 3.74 -20.08 -15.60
CA TRP A 67 4.78 -21.08 -15.45
C TRP A 67 4.24 -22.47 -15.81
N VAL A 68 5.00 -23.28 -16.56
CA VAL A 68 4.58 -24.63 -16.98
C VAL A 68 4.16 -25.52 -15.80
N GLY A 69 4.81 -25.38 -14.64
CA GLY A 69 4.53 -26.16 -13.43
C GLY A 69 3.42 -25.60 -12.52
N HIS A 70 2.59 -24.69 -13.02
CA HIS A 70 1.59 -24.03 -12.18
C HIS A 70 0.47 -24.96 -11.72
N ASN A 71 -0.13 -24.63 -10.57
CA ASN A 71 -1.01 -25.50 -9.80
C ASN A 71 -2.45 -25.63 -10.32
N ARG A 72 -2.77 -25.17 -11.54
CA ARG A 72 -4.15 -25.12 -12.03
C ARG A 72 -4.20 -25.19 -13.54
N GLU A 73 -4.99 -26.08 -14.13
CA GLU A 73 -5.18 -26.11 -15.59
C GLU A 73 -5.76 -24.76 -16.10
N TYR A 74 -4.97 -23.95 -16.80
CA TYR A 74 -5.41 -22.63 -17.25
C TYR A 74 -6.54 -22.71 -18.27
N ALA A 75 -6.48 -23.73 -19.15
CA ALA A 75 -7.47 -23.96 -20.21
C ALA A 75 -8.87 -24.28 -19.68
N LEU A 76 -8.99 -24.72 -18.43
CA LEU A 76 -10.28 -25.03 -17.79
C LEU A 76 -10.83 -23.85 -16.98
N LEU A 77 -10.21 -22.67 -17.03
CA LEU A 77 -10.73 -21.47 -16.42
C LEU A 77 -11.71 -20.79 -17.37
N ASN A 78 -12.89 -20.47 -16.85
CA ASN A 78 -13.96 -19.78 -17.55
C ASN A 78 -14.68 -18.84 -16.57
N GLU A 79 -15.63 -18.06 -17.10
CA GLU A 79 -16.39 -17.08 -16.33
C GLU A 79 -17.11 -17.73 -15.15
N GLU A 80 -17.81 -18.84 -15.38
CA GLU A 80 -18.57 -19.55 -14.34
C GLU A 80 -17.68 -20.00 -13.16
N ARG A 81 -16.51 -20.57 -13.45
CA ARG A 81 -15.56 -21.06 -12.44
C ARG A 81 -14.84 -19.95 -11.69
N CYS A 82 -14.87 -18.73 -12.22
CA CYS A 82 -14.27 -17.56 -11.60
C CYS A 82 -15.30 -16.51 -11.21
N ALA A 83 -16.60 -16.81 -11.25
CA ALA A 83 -17.68 -15.85 -11.01
C ALA A 83 -17.58 -15.23 -9.61
N ASP A 84 -17.30 -16.05 -8.59
CA ASP A 84 -17.00 -15.63 -7.22
C ASP A 84 -15.87 -14.60 -7.16
N LEU A 85 -14.77 -14.87 -7.88
CA LEU A 85 -13.59 -14.01 -7.88
C LEU A 85 -13.81 -12.73 -8.71
N ILE A 86 -14.54 -12.83 -9.82
CA ILE A 86 -14.94 -11.70 -10.66
C ILE A 86 -15.75 -10.72 -9.83
N GLU A 87 -16.80 -11.19 -9.16
CA GLU A 87 -17.68 -10.32 -8.37
C GLU A 87 -16.94 -9.73 -7.16
N SER A 88 -16.08 -10.50 -6.51
CA SER A 88 -15.21 -9.98 -5.43
C SER A 88 -14.30 -8.86 -5.91
N ILE A 89 -13.60 -9.04 -7.05
CA ILE A 89 -12.66 -8.03 -7.57
C ILE A 89 -13.42 -6.79 -8.06
N LYS A 90 -14.59 -6.95 -8.68
CA LYS A 90 -15.45 -5.82 -9.06
C LYS A 90 -15.91 -5.02 -7.85
N ALA A 91 -16.41 -5.71 -6.81
CA ALA A 91 -16.89 -5.07 -5.59
C ALA A 91 -15.78 -4.30 -4.85
N GLN A 92 -14.55 -4.83 -4.88
CA GLN A 92 -13.38 -4.18 -4.27
C GLN A 92 -12.76 -3.09 -5.16
N GLY A 93 -13.06 -3.11 -6.47
CA GLY A 93 -12.45 -2.23 -7.47
C GLY A 93 -10.96 -2.51 -7.74
N LYS A 94 -10.38 -3.55 -7.14
CA LYS A 94 -8.97 -3.93 -7.30
C LYS A 94 -8.72 -5.37 -6.88
N GLN A 95 -7.58 -5.92 -7.28
CA GLN A 95 -7.06 -7.17 -6.73
C GLN A 95 -6.43 -6.91 -5.35
N GLU A 96 -6.97 -7.50 -4.28
CA GLU A 96 -6.41 -7.35 -2.93
C GLU A 96 -5.18 -8.24 -2.68
N MET A 97 -5.25 -9.50 -3.12
CA MET A 97 -4.21 -10.49 -2.85
C MET A 97 -3.26 -10.60 -4.04
N PRO A 98 -1.95 -10.34 -3.88
CA PRO A 98 -0.98 -10.41 -4.97
C PRO A 98 -0.84 -11.85 -5.50
N ALA A 99 -0.53 -11.98 -6.78
CA ALA A 99 -0.05 -13.23 -7.37
C ALA A 99 1.47 -13.35 -7.18
N ILE A 100 1.98 -14.57 -7.04
CA ILE A 100 3.42 -14.79 -6.90
C ILE A 100 4.02 -14.97 -8.28
N VAL A 101 4.99 -14.12 -8.62
CA VAL A 101 5.66 -14.14 -9.91
C VAL A 101 7.18 -14.17 -9.72
N ARG A 102 7.87 -14.70 -10.73
CA ARG A 102 9.32 -14.50 -10.88
C ARG A 102 9.58 -13.60 -12.08
N ARG A 103 10.66 -12.82 -12.07
CA ARG A 103 11.10 -12.06 -13.25
C ARG A 103 11.66 -13.00 -14.32
N VAL A 104 11.25 -12.80 -15.55
CA VAL A 104 11.85 -13.44 -16.73
C VAL A 104 12.95 -12.53 -17.24
N LYS A 105 14.08 -13.11 -17.62
CA LYS A 105 15.17 -12.41 -18.31
C LYS A 105 15.13 -12.79 -19.78
N ASP A 106 15.52 -11.86 -20.64
CA ASP A 106 15.77 -12.11 -22.07
C ASP A 106 14.54 -12.49 -22.91
N ASP A 107 13.33 -12.13 -22.46
CA ASP A 107 12.08 -12.31 -23.22
C ASP A 107 11.41 -10.95 -23.46
N PRO A 108 11.31 -10.47 -24.71
CA PRO A 108 10.70 -9.18 -25.02
C PRO A 108 9.17 -9.20 -24.88
N ALA A 109 8.54 -10.37 -24.90
CA ALA A 109 7.09 -10.50 -24.78
C ALA A 109 6.63 -10.56 -23.32
N PHE A 110 7.43 -11.14 -22.43
CA PHE A 110 7.05 -11.40 -21.05
C PHE A 110 8.10 -10.91 -20.04
N ASP A 111 7.69 -10.07 -19.10
CA ASP A 111 8.55 -9.64 -17.99
C ASP A 111 8.50 -10.60 -16.80
N PHE A 112 7.36 -11.28 -16.65
CA PHE A 112 7.04 -12.04 -15.45
C PHE A 112 6.48 -13.41 -15.82
N GLU A 113 6.84 -14.39 -15.00
CA GLU A 113 6.29 -15.72 -15.05
C GLU A 113 5.53 -15.99 -13.75
N VAL A 114 4.24 -16.31 -13.88
CA VAL A 114 3.32 -16.49 -12.76
C VAL A 114 3.45 -17.90 -12.23
N ILE A 115 3.90 -18.00 -10.98
CA ILE A 115 4.11 -19.25 -10.26
C ILE A 115 2.82 -19.68 -9.57
N CYS A 116 2.13 -18.71 -8.94
CA CYS A 116 0.87 -18.94 -8.25
C CYS A 116 -0.07 -17.76 -8.49
N GLY A 117 -1.36 -18.06 -8.67
CA GLY A 117 -2.39 -17.06 -8.92
C GLY A 117 -3.05 -17.13 -10.30
N ALA A 118 -3.04 -18.31 -10.95
CA ALA A 118 -3.65 -18.52 -12.26
C ALA A 118 -5.09 -18.01 -12.37
N ARG A 119 -5.95 -18.27 -11.37
CA ARG A 119 -7.33 -17.74 -11.34
C ARG A 119 -7.35 -16.21 -11.34
N ARG A 120 -6.49 -15.55 -10.55
CA ARG A 120 -6.42 -14.07 -10.49
C ARG A 120 -5.94 -13.49 -11.82
N HIS A 121 -4.89 -14.08 -12.39
CA HIS A 121 -4.39 -13.68 -13.69
C HIS A 121 -5.48 -13.77 -14.76
N TRP A 122 -6.18 -14.92 -14.82
CA TRP A 122 -7.27 -15.15 -15.75
C TRP A 122 -8.41 -14.15 -15.53
N THR A 123 -8.85 -13.94 -14.29
CA THR A 123 -9.94 -13.02 -13.96
C THR A 123 -9.60 -11.57 -14.33
N ILE A 124 -8.39 -11.08 -14.03
CA ILE A 124 -7.99 -9.71 -14.42
C ILE A 124 -7.92 -9.59 -15.94
N SER A 125 -7.39 -10.60 -16.64
CA SER A 125 -7.37 -10.61 -18.11
C SER A 125 -8.77 -10.58 -18.70
N TRP A 126 -9.68 -11.38 -18.14
CA TRP A 126 -11.09 -11.44 -18.55
C TRP A 126 -11.80 -10.11 -18.29
N LEU A 127 -11.65 -9.53 -17.09
CA LEU A 127 -12.24 -8.23 -16.73
C LEU A 127 -11.81 -7.12 -17.71
N ARG A 128 -10.52 -7.07 -18.06
CA ARG A 128 -10.01 -6.10 -19.04
C ARG A 128 -10.63 -6.26 -20.42
N ALA A 129 -10.91 -7.50 -20.84
CA ALA A 129 -11.62 -7.78 -22.08
C ALA A 129 -13.14 -7.48 -22.00
N HIS A 130 -13.71 -7.35 -20.79
CA HIS A 130 -15.15 -7.17 -20.55
C HIS A 130 -15.47 -5.79 -19.95
N ASN A 131 -14.91 -4.73 -20.56
CA ASN A 131 -15.15 -3.32 -20.22
C ASN A 131 -14.51 -2.80 -18.91
N TYR A 132 -13.53 -3.49 -18.36
CA TYR A 132 -12.78 -3.03 -17.19
C TYR A 132 -11.26 -2.90 -17.46
N PRO A 133 -10.84 -2.04 -18.42
CA PRO A 133 -9.44 -1.97 -18.88
C PRO A 133 -8.45 -1.49 -17.81
N ASP A 134 -8.92 -0.75 -16.81
CA ASP A 134 -8.09 -0.13 -15.77
C ASP A 134 -7.60 -1.13 -14.71
N PHE A 135 -8.15 -2.35 -14.68
CA PHE A 135 -7.68 -3.36 -13.74
C PHE A 135 -6.24 -3.77 -14.07
N ARG A 136 -5.38 -3.65 -13.06
CA ARG A 136 -3.97 -4.04 -13.12
C ARG A 136 -3.75 -5.31 -12.31
N PHE A 137 -2.81 -6.13 -12.75
CA PHE A 137 -2.48 -7.37 -12.09
C PHE A 137 -1.51 -7.11 -10.95
N LEU A 138 -1.93 -7.37 -9.72
CA LEU A 138 -1.09 -7.16 -8.53
C LEU A 138 -0.18 -8.38 -8.32
N VAL A 139 1.13 -8.15 -8.24
CA VAL A 139 2.13 -9.22 -8.13
C VAL A 139 3.09 -8.99 -6.96
N ASP A 140 3.53 -10.09 -6.34
CA ASP A 140 4.62 -10.20 -5.37
C ASP A 140 5.77 -10.93 -6.08
N ILE A 141 6.91 -10.25 -6.20
CA ILE A 141 8.07 -10.75 -6.96
C ILE A 141 8.95 -11.58 -6.01
N ARG A 142 9.17 -12.85 -6.35
CA ARG A 142 9.98 -13.82 -5.60
C ARG A 142 11.14 -14.36 -6.41
#